data_AF-A0A063Y8W3-F1
#
_entry.id   AF-A0A063Y8W3-F1
#
_cell.length_a   1.000
_cell.length_b   1.000
_cell.length_c   1.000
_cell.angle_alpha   90.00
_cell.angle_beta   90.00
_cell.angle_gamma   90.00
#
_symmetry.space_group_name_H-M   'P 1'
#
loop_
_entity.id
_entity.type
_entity.pdbx_description
1 polymer ?
#
loop_
_entity_poly.entity_id
_entity_poly.type
_entity_poly.pdbx_seq_one_letter_code
_entity_poly.pdbx_strand_id
1 'polypeptide(L)'
;MIQDQLFRGIAYVEQEDISDKSNRDKALLMEKLGAIQSAEAFGSAAMLRNKFAHHYPEETAARLERLNLVIEESEYLIETFHQIKDYLHTKNIV
;
A
#
# COMPACT_ATOMS: atom_id res chain seq x y z
N MET A 1 -9.44 -4.12 5.51
CA MET A 1 -7.99 -3.94 5.71
C MET A 1 -7.68 -2.46 5.66
N ILE A 2 -6.74 -1.97 6.49
CA ILE A 2 -6.37 -0.55 6.65
C ILE A 2 -6.20 0.21 5.33
N GLN A 3 -5.65 -0.44 4.28
CA GLN A 3 -5.50 0.14 2.94
C GLN A 3 -6.81 0.67 2.35
N ASP A 4 -7.91 -0.10 2.42
CA ASP A 4 -9.19 0.33 1.84
C ASP A 4 -9.80 1.51 2.61
N GLN A 5 -9.57 1.56 3.94
CA GLN A 5 -9.98 2.70 4.76
C GLN A 5 -9.17 3.96 4.43
N LEU A 6 -7.87 3.81 4.24
CA LEU A 6 -6.97 4.90 3.90
C LEU A 6 -7.29 5.48 2.51
N PHE A 7 -7.45 4.62 1.50
CA PHE A 7 -7.79 5.04 0.14
C PHE A 7 -9.18 5.69 0.06
N ARG A 8 -10.16 5.20 0.83
CA ARG A 8 -11.46 5.87 0.99
C ARG A 8 -11.32 7.23 1.65
N GLY A 9 -10.49 7.36 2.69
CA GLY A 9 -10.24 8.63 3.35
C GLY A 9 -9.67 9.67 2.39
N ILE A 10 -8.65 9.30 1.62
CA ILE A 10 -8.03 10.19 0.63
C ILE A 10 -9.02 10.56 -0.48
N ALA A 11 -9.72 9.56 -1.05
CA ALA A 11 -10.72 9.81 -2.10
C ALA A 11 -11.88 10.69 -1.63
N TYR A 12 -12.30 10.54 -0.37
CA TYR A 12 -13.35 11.38 0.22
C TYR A 12 -12.94 12.86 0.25
N VAL A 13 -11.68 13.16 0.61
CA VAL A 13 -11.20 14.54 0.64
C VAL A 13 -11.01 15.11 -0.76
N GLU A 14 -10.46 14.32 -1.67
CA GLU A 14 -10.27 14.73 -3.07
C GLU A 14 -11.59 14.73 -3.88
N GLN A 15 -12.72 14.38 -3.25
CA GLN A 15 -14.05 14.27 -3.87
C GLN A 15 -14.08 13.32 -5.09
N GLU A 16 -13.26 12.28 -5.04
CA GLU A 16 -13.16 11.25 -6.08
C GLU A 16 -14.08 10.07 -5.75
N ASP A 17 -14.85 9.61 -6.74
CA ASP A 17 -15.69 8.41 -6.58
C ASP A 17 -14.87 7.14 -6.85
N ILE A 18 -14.70 6.33 -5.80
CA ILE A 18 -13.97 5.06 -5.85
C ILE A 18 -14.86 3.84 -5.58
N SER A 19 -16.18 4.03 -5.55
CA SER A 19 -17.17 3.02 -5.13
C SER A 19 -17.17 1.78 -6.02
N ASP A 20 -17.02 1.97 -7.33
CA ASP A 20 -16.97 0.91 -8.34
C ASP A 20 -15.54 0.58 -8.83
N LYS A 21 -14.50 1.12 -8.18
CA LYS A 21 -13.11 0.92 -8.61
C LYS A 21 -12.51 -0.35 -7.99
N SER A 22 -11.78 -1.12 -8.81
CA SER A 22 -11.00 -2.25 -8.30
C SER A 22 -9.87 -1.77 -7.38
N ASN A 23 -9.31 -2.65 -6.54
CA ASN A 23 -8.16 -2.28 -5.68
C ASN A 23 -6.95 -1.77 -6.49
N ARG A 24 -6.77 -2.28 -7.72
CA ARG A 24 -5.73 -1.82 -8.64
C ARG A 24 -6.03 -0.40 -9.13
N ASP A 25 -7.26 -0.12 -9.52
CA ASP A 25 -7.67 1.21 -9.99
C ASP A 25 -7.62 2.26 -8.87
N LYS A 26 -7.94 1.85 -7.64
CA LYS A 26 -7.75 2.70 -6.46
C LYS A 26 -6.28 3.04 -6.25
N ALA A 27 -5.36 2.07 -6.37
CA ALA A 27 -3.93 2.34 -6.25
C ALA A 27 -3.43 3.29 -7.36
N LEU A 28 -3.84 3.08 -8.61
CA LEU A 28 -3.50 3.98 -9.72
C LEU A 28 -4.03 5.39 -9.51
N LEU A 29 -5.22 5.54 -8.93
CA LEU A 29 -5.76 6.84 -8.56
C LEU A 29 -4.91 7.51 -7.47
N MET A 30 -4.51 6.77 -6.44
CA MET A 30 -3.65 7.31 -5.37
C MET A 30 -2.29 7.76 -5.90
N GLU A 31 -1.73 7.05 -6.89
CA GLU A 31 -0.50 7.45 -7.57
C GLU A 31 -0.71 8.75 -8.35
N LYS A 32 -1.80 8.84 -9.12
CA LYS A 32 -2.15 10.04 -9.88
C LYS A 32 -2.38 11.27 -8.98
N LEU A 33 -2.95 11.04 -7.78
CA LEU A 33 -3.18 12.09 -6.78
C LEU A 33 -1.89 12.51 -6.06
N GLY A 34 -0.80 11.76 -6.22
CA GLY A 34 0.47 11.97 -5.53
C GLY A 34 0.49 11.47 -4.08
N ALA A 35 -0.53 10.69 -3.68
CA ALA A 35 -0.59 10.10 -2.34
C ALA A 35 0.37 8.92 -2.19
N ILE A 36 0.67 8.21 -3.27
CA ILE A 36 1.70 7.15 -3.32
C ILE A 36 2.61 7.38 -4.54
N GLN A 37 3.86 6.92 -4.48
CA GLN A 37 4.80 7.07 -5.61
C GLN A 37 4.55 6.09 -6.75
N SER A 38 4.11 4.86 -6.46
CA SER A 38 3.86 3.84 -7.48
C SER A 38 2.77 2.86 -7.03
N ALA A 39 1.73 2.70 -7.84
CA ALA A 39 0.68 1.72 -7.61
C ALA A 39 1.18 0.27 -7.74
N GLU A 40 2.19 0.05 -8.58
CA GLU A 40 2.78 -1.28 -8.83
C GLU A 40 3.61 -1.76 -7.63
N ALA A 41 4.50 -0.90 -7.12
CA ALA A 41 5.32 -1.22 -5.96
C ALA A 41 4.43 -1.38 -4.70
N PHE A 42 3.46 -0.50 -4.50
CA PHE A 42 2.50 -0.63 -3.40
C PHE A 42 1.64 -1.90 -3.50
N GLY A 43 1.19 -2.25 -4.71
CA GLY A 43 0.46 -3.49 -4.96
C GLY A 43 1.30 -4.74 -4.66
N SER A 44 2.57 -4.72 -5.04
CA SER A 44 3.54 -5.79 -4.78
C SER A 44 3.77 -5.98 -3.28
N ALA A 45 4.01 -4.89 -2.53
CA ALA A 45 4.18 -4.92 -1.09
C ALA A 45 2.91 -5.41 -0.36
N ALA A 46 1.73 -4.95 -0.78
CA ALA A 46 0.44 -5.40 -0.25
C ALA A 46 0.18 -6.89 -0.53
N MET A 47 0.54 -7.36 -1.72
CA MET A 47 0.48 -8.78 -2.08
C MET A 47 1.47 -9.61 -1.24
N LEU A 48 2.68 -9.10 -1.01
CA LEU A 48 3.70 -9.78 -0.23
C LEU A 48 3.27 -9.90 1.23
N ARG A 49 2.71 -8.84 1.81
CA ARG A 49 2.07 -8.84 3.13
C ARG A 49 0.93 -9.87 3.22
N ASN A 50 0.09 -9.98 2.19
CA ASN A 50 -0.99 -10.97 2.16
C ASN A 50 -0.45 -12.41 2.02
N LYS A 51 0.58 -12.61 1.21
CA LYS A 51 1.25 -13.91 1.04
C LYS A 51 1.95 -14.35 2.32
N PHE A 52 2.50 -13.41 3.09
CA PHE A 52 3.10 -13.68 4.40
C PHE A 52 2.08 -13.99 5.48
N ALA A 53 0.97 -13.25 5.51
CA ALA A 53 -0.08 -13.48 6.49
C ALA A 53 -0.80 -14.82 6.29
N HIS A 54 -0.78 -15.40 5.09
CA HIS A 54 -1.61 -16.56 4.74
C HIS A 54 -0.84 -17.79 4.24
N HIS A 55 0.44 -17.69 3.84
CA HIS A 55 1.21 -18.83 3.34
C HIS A 55 2.62 -18.93 3.97
N TYR A 56 2.76 -19.82 4.96
CA TYR A 56 4.05 -20.29 5.45
C TYR A 56 4.52 -21.48 4.60
N PRO A 57 5.63 -21.37 3.86
CA PRO A 57 6.17 -22.51 3.12
C PRO A 57 6.87 -23.48 4.08
N GLU A 58 6.72 -24.79 3.85
CA GLU A 58 7.36 -25.83 4.67
C GLU A 58 8.88 -25.94 4.40
N GLU A 59 9.35 -25.49 3.24
CA GLU A 59 10.77 -25.51 2.86
C GLU A 59 11.56 -24.33 3.46
N THR A 60 12.61 -24.66 4.22
CA THR A 60 13.47 -23.70 4.94
C THR A 60 14.13 -22.66 4.03
N ALA A 61 14.52 -23.02 2.80
CA ALA A 61 15.18 -22.11 1.86
C ALA A 61 14.22 -21.02 1.35
N ALA A 62 13.03 -21.41 0.89
CA ALA A 62 11.98 -20.49 0.48
C ALA A 62 11.50 -19.58 1.62
N ARG A 63 11.62 -20.05 2.86
CA ARG A 63 11.29 -19.26 4.06
C ARG A 63 12.34 -18.17 4.34
N LEU A 64 13.62 -18.47 4.17
CA LEU A 64 14.72 -17.51 4.35
C LEU A 64 14.70 -16.41 3.28
N GLU A 65 14.53 -16.78 2.01
CA GLU A 65 14.43 -15.82 0.91
C GLU A 65 13.25 -14.86 1.10
N ARG A 66 12.09 -15.41 1.49
CA ARG A 66 10.92 -14.59 1.84
C ARG A 66 11.18 -13.68 3.03
N LEU A 67 11.89 -14.13 4.06
CA LEU A 67 12.23 -13.32 5.23
C LEU A 67 13.06 -12.10 4.86
N ASN A 68 14.04 -12.26 3.97
CA ASN A 68 14.85 -11.14 3.47
C ASN A 68 13.98 -10.13 2.69
N LEU A 69 13.10 -10.63 1.81
CA LEU A 69 12.14 -9.81 1.08
C LEU A 69 11.22 -9.02 2.01
N VAL A 70 10.80 -9.58 3.15
CA VAL A 70 9.95 -8.83 4.10
C VAL A 70 10.66 -7.67 4.73
N ILE A 71 11.95 -7.80 5.03
CA ILE A 71 12.71 -6.71 5.64
C ILE A 71 12.74 -5.53 4.66
N GLU A 72 13.11 -5.79 3.41
CA GLU A 72 13.18 -4.78 2.35
C GLU A 72 11.80 -4.15 2.07
N GLU A 73 10.76 -4.97 1.91
CA GLU A 73 9.40 -4.49 1.65
C GLU A 73 8.80 -3.74 2.86
N SER A 74 9.23 -4.05 4.08
CA SER A 74 8.76 -3.34 5.28
C SER A 74 9.29 -1.92 5.36
N GLU A 75 10.53 -1.68 4.93
CA GLU A 75 11.11 -0.34 4.85
C GLU A 75 10.34 0.51 3.83
N TYR A 76 10.10 -0.05 2.65
CA TYR A 76 9.27 0.58 1.61
C TYR A 76 7.86 0.93 2.10
N LEU A 77 7.23 0.02 2.85
CA LEU A 77 5.87 0.21 3.35
C LEU A 77 5.80 1.34 4.39
N ILE A 78 6.79 1.42 5.28
CA ILE A 78 6.91 2.50 6.28
C ILE A 78 7.13 3.84 5.57
N GLU A 79 8.02 3.90 4.58
CA GLU A 79 8.29 5.12 3.82
C GLU A 79 7.02 5.58 3.07
N THR A 80 6.29 4.65 2.46
CA THR A 80 5.02 4.96 1.79
C THR A 80 4.00 5.54 2.76
N PHE A 81 3.91 5.03 3.99
CA PHE A 81 3.04 5.62 5.01
C PHE A 81 3.48 7.02 5.45
N HIS A 82 4.79 7.29 5.53
CA HIS A 82 5.28 8.64 5.78
C HIS A 82 4.90 9.59 4.64
N GLN A 83 5.07 9.18 3.38
CA GLN A 83 4.69 9.98 2.22
C GLN A 83 3.20 10.30 2.20
N ILE A 84 2.35 9.31 2.51
CA ILE A 84 0.90 9.52 2.65
C ILE A 84 0.61 10.51 3.77
N LYS A 85 1.27 10.38 4.92
CA LYS A 85 1.08 11.31 6.04
C LYS A 85 1.49 12.74 5.65
N ASP A 86 2.62 12.91 4.98
CA ASP A 86 3.10 14.21 4.53
C ASP A 86 2.17 14.82 3.47
N TYR A 87 1.61 13.99 2.58
CA TYR A 87 0.57 14.38 1.64
C TYR A 87 -0.67 14.92 2.36
N LEU A 88 -1.16 14.19 3.37
CA LEU A 88 -2.32 14.60 4.17
C LEU A 88 -2.08 15.92 4.92
N HIS A 89 -0.87 16.11 5.48
CA HIS A 89 -0.49 17.38 6.13
C HIS A 89 -0.43 18.53 5.13
N THR A 90 0.16 18.31 3.94
CA THR A 90 0.25 19.33 2.89
C THR A 90 -1.14 19.79 2.42
N LYS A 91 -2.10 18.87 2.44
CA LYS A 91 -3.50 19.12 2.07
C LYS A 91 -4.37 19.61 3.23
N ASN A 92 -3.81 19.85 4.43
CA ASN A 92 -4.54 20.27 5.64
C ASN A 92 -5.68 19.31 6.03
N ILE A 93 -5.50 18.02 5.75
CA ILE A 93 -6.49 16.97 6.05
C ILE A 93 -6.35 16.50 7.50
N VAL A 94 -5.13 16.54 8.03
CA VAL A 94 -4.75 16.16 9.40
C VAL A 94 -3.67 17.11 9.92
#